data_AF-A0A0P0XG26-F1
#
_entry.id   AF-A0A0P0XG26-F1
#
_cell.length_a   1.000
_cell.length_b   1.000
_cell.length_c   1.000
_cell.angle_alpha   90.00
_cell.angle_beta   90.00
_cell.angle_gamma   90.00
#
_symmetry.space_group_name_H-M   'P 1'
#
loop_
_entity.id
_entity.type
_entity.pdbx_description
1 polymer ?
#
loop_
_entity_poly.entity_id
_entity_poly.type
_entity_poly.pdbx_seq_one_letter_code
_entity_poly.pdbx_strand_id
1 'polypeptide(L)'
;RVRYGECRRNHAARMGGHAVDGCREFLAEGEEGTGGALRCAACGCHRSFHRRVVVVQQCCACDTAAAAAAAGGWEWRDCSPESSSSASSTTAS
;
A
#
# COMPACT_ATOMS: atom_id res chain seq x y z
N ARG A 1 -5.18 -0.48 2.42
CA ARG A 1 -4.64 -0.93 1.11
C ARG A 1 -3.75 -2.16 1.31
N VAL A 2 -3.68 -3.10 0.36
CA VAL A 2 -2.77 -4.27 0.45
C VAL A 2 -1.57 -4.07 -0.46
N ARG A 3 -0.37 -4.37 0.04
CA ARG A 3 0.88 -4.44 -0.72
C ARG A 3 1.50 -5.83 -0.58
N TYR A 4 2.38 -6.19 -1.51
CA TYR A 4 3.09 -7.46 -1.51
C TYR A 4 4.59 -7.17 -1.45
N GLY A 5 5.26 -7.67 -0.41
CA GLY A 5 6.68 -7.45 -0.14
C GLY A 5 7.54 -8.56 -0.72
N GLU A 6 8.35 -9.19 0.13
CA GLU A 6 9.34 -10.15 -0.31
C GLU A 6 8.76 -11.50 -0.75
N CYS A 7 9.40 -12.12 -1.75
CA CYS A 7 9.05 -13.47 -2.19
C CYS A 7 9.55 -14.51 -1.19
N ARG A 8 8.72 -15.51 -0.85
CA ARG A 8 9.03 -16.60 0.09
C ARG A 8 9.03 -17.98 -0.55
N ARG A 9 9.00 -18.04 -1.87
CA ARG A 9 9.07 -19.32 -2.57
C ARG A 9 10.49 -19.86 -2.50
N ASN A 10 10.64 -21.11 -2.07
CA ASN A 10 11.90 -21.82 -2.19
C ASN A 10 12.08 -22.30 -3.65
N HIS A 11 12.94 -21.64 -4.40
CA HIS A 11 13.22 -21.97 -5.79
C HIS A 11 14.08 -23.25 -5.91
N ALA A 12 14.89 -23.56 -4.90
CA ALA A 12 15.70 -24.78 -4.85
C ALA A 12 14.96 -26.01 -4.29
N ALA A 13 13.70 -25.89 -3.88
CA ALA A 13 12.93 -27.00 -3.31
C ALA A 13 12.90 -28.24 -4.21
N ARG A 14 12.80 -28.03 -5.54
CA ARG A 14 12.80 -29.10 -6.53
C ARG A 14 14.14 -29.84 -6.64
N MET A 15 15.22 -29.19 -6.23
CA MET A 15 16.59 -29.72 -6.26
C MET A 15 17.02 -30.30 -4.90
N GLY A 16 16.11 -30.36 -3.91
CA GLY A 16 16.41 -30.80 -2.54
C GLY A 16 17.14 -29.74 -1.69
N GLY A 17 17.25 -28.51 -2.18
CA GLY A 17 17.90 -27.40 -1.48
C GLY A 17 16.90 -26.41 -0.87
N HIS A 18 17.43 -25.44 -0.13
CA HIS A 18 16.68 -24.28 0.36
C HIS A 18 17.35 -22.99 -0.10
N ALA A 19 16.78 -22.38 -1.13
CA ALA A 19 17.21 -21.08 -1.65
C ALA A 19 15.97 -20.25 -1.96
N VAL A 20 15.76 -19.22 -1.15
CA VAL A 20 14.71 -18.22 -1.36
C VAL A 20 15.36 -17.09 -2.15
N ASP A 21 15.00 -16.98 -3.42
CA ASP A 21 15.56 -16.02 -4.40
C ASP A 21 15.02 -14.59 -4.17
N GLY A 22 14.77 -14.23 -2.90
CA GLY A 22 13.75 -13.28 -2.48
C GLY A 22 13.81 -11.92 -3.17
N CYS A 23 12.78 -11.60 -3.96
CA CYS A 23 12.49 -10.22 -4.35
C CYS A 23 12.27 -9.37 -3.09
N ARG A 24 12.59 -8.07 -3.12
CA ARG A 24 12.31 -7.16 -1.98
C ARG A 24 10.93 -6.52 -2.04
N GLU A 25 10.37 -6.45 -3.24
CA GLU A 25 9.05 -5.90 -3.52
C GLU A 25 8.38 -6.70 -4.64
N PHE A 26 7.05 -6.71 -4.65
CA PHE A 26 6.27 -7.28 -5.74
C PHE A 26 6.11 -6.27 -6.86
N LEU A 27 6.62 -6.62 -8.04
CA LEU A 27 6.44 -5.86 -9.27
C LEU A 27 5.51 -6.67 -10.18
N ALA A 28 4.33 -6.13 -10.48
CA ALA A 28 3.39 -6.78 -11.40
C ALA A 28 4.00 -6.85 -12.82
N GLU A 29 3.85 -7.98 -13.49
CA GLU A 29 4.27 -8.18 -14.89
C GLU A 29 3.35 -7.45 -15.90
N GLY A 30 2.11 -7.15 -15.51
CA GLY A 30 1.13 -6.51 -16.38
C GLY A 30 0.15 -5.58 -15.66
N GLU A 31 -0.75 -4.99 -16.44
CA GLU A 31 -1.78 -4.03 -15.99
C GLU A 31 -2.76 -4.60 -14.96
N GLU A 32 -3.25 -3.73 -14.08
CA GLU A 32 -4.19 -4.08 -13.02
C GLU A 32 -5.47 -4.71 -13.61
N GLY A 33 -5.89 -5.86 -13.07
CA GLY A 33 -7.02 -6.63 -13.60
C GLY A 33 -6.66 -7.69 -14.66
N THR A 34 -5.43 -7.71 -15.18
CA THR A 34 -4.96 -8.77 -16.07
C THR A 34 -4.33 -9.94 -15.28
N GLY A 35 -4.17 -11.10 -15.93
CA GLY A 35 -3.42 -12.21 -15.35
C GLY A 35 -1.95 -11.88 -15.04
N GLY A 36 -1.38 -10.89 -15.74
CA GLY A 36 -0.02 -10.38 -15.49
C GLY A 36 0.11 -9.62 -14.17
N ALA A 37 -0.96 -8.96 -13.70
CA ALA A 37 -0.96 -8.29 -12.39
C ALA A 37 -0.87 -9.26 -11.19
N LEU A 38 -1.05 -10.56 -11.43
CA LEU A 38 -0.97 -11.59 -10.40
C LEU A 38 0.43 -12.18 -10.24
N ARG A 39 1.34 -11.91 -11.18
CA ARG A 39 2.69 -12.50 -11.22
C ARG A 39 3.76 -11.43 -11.03
N CYS A 40 4.82 -11.82 -10.33
CA CYS A 40 5.99 -10.99 -10.13
C CYS A 40 6.84 -10.98 -11.40
N ALA A 41 7.13 -9.81 -11.96
CA ALA A 41 8.00 -9.65 -13.12
C ALA A 41 9.44 -10.13 -12.86
N ALA A 42 9.91 -10.07 -11.61
CA ALA A 42 11.30 -10.41 -11.27
C ALA A 42 11.53 -11.92 -11.09
N CYS A 43 10.59 -12.64 -10.47
CA CYS A 43 10.76 -14.08 -10.16
C CYS A 43 9.68 -14.99 -10.76
N GLY A 44 8.72 -14.44 -11.51
CA GLY A 44 7.58 -15.16 -12.10
C GLY A 44 6.59 -15.74 -11.09
N CYS A 45 6.80 -15.55 -9.79
CA CYS A 45 5.95 -16.15 -8.77
C CYS A 45 4.64 -15.39 -8.62
N HIS A 46 3.57 -16.11 -8.29
CA HIS A 46 2.30 -15.50 -7.98
C HIS A 46 2.42 -14.60 -6.73
N ARG A 47 1.67 -13.49 -6.69
CA ARG A 47 1.63 -12.54 -5.55
C ARG A 47 1.36 -13.21 -4.20
N SER A 48 0.70 -14.37 -4.18
CA SER A 48 0.46 -15.16 -2.95
C SER A 48 1.73 -15.70 -2.30
N PHE A 49 2.81 -15.90 -3.08
CA PHE A 49 4.11 -16.28 -2.54
C PHE A 49 4.89 -15.08 -1.99
N HIS A 50 4.39 -13.87 -2.19
CA HIS A 50 4.97 -12.66 -1.60
C HIS A 50 4.29 -12.35 -0.26
N ARG A 51 5.04 -11.82 0.71
CA ARG A 51 4.48 -11.40 2.00
C ARG A 51 3.37 -10.38 1.76
N ARG A 52 2.15 -10.70 2.18
CA ARG A 52 1.04 -9.74 2.22
C ARG A 52 1.28 -8.74 3.33
N VAL A 53 1.37 -7.47 2.97
CA VAL A 53 1.50 -6.34 3.89
C VAL A 53 0.19 -5.55 3.83
N VAL A 54 -0.52 -5.49 4.95
CA VAL A 54 -1.71 -4.64 5.07
C VAL A 54 -1.22 -3.27 5.48
N VAL A 55 -1.29 -2.32 4.55
CA VAL A 55 -1.02 -0.92 4.85
C VAL A 55 -2.34 -0.33 5.31
N VAL A 56 -2.43 -0.11 6.62
CA VAL A 56 -3.45 0.79 7.17
C VAL A 56 -3.14 2.17 6.62
N GLN A 57 -4.02 2.70 5.78
CA GLN A 57 -3.94 4.10 5.39
C GLN A 57 -4.35 4.89 6.61
N GLN A 58 -3.36 5.37 7.36
CA GLN A 58 -3.56 6.38 8.35
C GLN A 58 -4.07 7.62 7.61
N CYS A 59 -5.31 8.00 7.85
CA CYS A 59 -5.86 9.25 7.33
C CYS A 59 -5.03 10.41 7.88
N CYS A 60 -4.43 11.24 7.01
CA CYS A 60 -3.76 12.47 7.44
C CYS A 60 -4.70 13.41 8.23
N ALA A 61 -6.02 13.21 8.13
CA ALA A 61 -7.04 13.96 8.86
C ALA A 61 -7.29 13.48 10.31
N CYS A 62 -6.69 12.37 10.77
CA CYS A 62 -7.05 11.78 12.06
C CYS A 62 -5.90 11.68 13.09
N ASP A 63 -4.64 11.89 12.69
CA ASP A 63 -3.52 11.85 13.65
C ASP A 63 -3.37 13.11 14.49
N THR A 64 -3.78 14.27 13.98
CA THR A 64 -3.85 15.51 14.77
C THR A 64 -4.92 15.43 15.85
N ALA A 65 -5.98 14.64 15.64
CA ALA A 65 -7.03 14.40 16.64
C ALA A 65 -6.57 13.45 17.75
N ALA A 66 -5.73 12.44 17.45
CA ALA A 66 -5.18 11.55 18.48
C ALA A 66 -4.14 12.27 19.37
N ALA A 67 -3.31 13.14 18.80
CA ALA A 67 -2.43 14.01 19.59
C ALA A 67 -3.21 15.05 20.42
N ALA A 68 -4.32 15.59 19.88
CA ALA A 68 -5.17 16.54 20.59
C ALA A 68 -6.08 15.89 21.67
N ALA A 69 -6.44 14.60 21.52
CA ALA A 69 -7.26 13.89 22.50
C ALA A 69 -6.56 13.69 23.85
N ALA A 70 -5.22 13.76 23.90
CA ALA A 70 -4.46 13.75 25.15
C ALA A 70 -4.62 15.05 25.98
N ALA A 71 -5.20 16.11 25.41
CA ALA A 71 -5.35 17.43 26.05
C ALA A 71 -6.73 17.71 26.67
N GLY A 72 -7.64 16.73 26.72
CA GLY A 72 -8.83 16.81 27.60
C GLY A 72 -9.87 17.89 27.27
N GLY A 73 -10.12 18.19 26.00
CA GLY A 73 -11.20 19.09 25.56
C GLY A 73 -12.05 18.45 24.47
N TRP A 74 -13.27 18.08 24.82
CA TRP A 74 -14.23 17.32 24.01
C TRP A 74 -15.20 18.28 23.34
N GLU A 75 -15.01 18.58 22.06
CA GLU A 75 -16.14 18.79 21.16
C GLU A 75 -15.74 18.45 19.72
N TRP A 76 -16.09 17.24 19.31
CA TRP A 76 -15.95 16.79 17.92
C TRP A 76 -17.06 17.47 17.11
N ARG A 77 -16.72 18.55 16.38
CA ARG A 77 -17.58 19.03 15.31
C ARG A 77 -16.79 19.07 14.00
N ASP A 78 -17.25 18.19 13.11
CA ASP A 78 -17.24 18.25 11.66
C ASP A 78 -15.90 18.27 10.92
N CYS A 79 -15.46 17.08 10.49
CA CYS A 79 -14.50 16.93 9.40
C CYS A 79 -15.29 16.60 8.12
N SER A 80 -15.91 17.62 7.52
CA SER A 80 -16.54 17.50 6.20
C SER A 80 -15.47 17.27 5.12
N PRO A 81 -15.51 16.16 4.37
CA PRO A 81 -14.57 15.88 3.30
C PRO A 81 -15.02 16.59 2.01
N GLU A 82 -15.00 17.92 2.01
CA GLU A 82 -15.18 18.71 0.79
C GLU A 82 -14.00 19.63 0.60
N SER A 83 -12.90 19.09 0.08
CA SER A 83 -11.86 19.87 -0.60
C SER A 83 -11.05 18.98 -1.54
N SER A 84 -11.75 18.12 -2.29
CA SER A 84 -11.24 17.72 -3.59
C SER A 84 -11.91 18.66 -4.59
N SER A 85 -11.24 19.73 -5.02
CA SER A 85 -11.29 20.28 -6.37
C SER A 85 -10.68 21.68 -6.45
N SER A 86 -9.68 21.78 -7.32
CA SER A 86 -9.31 22.97 -8.12
C SER A 86 -8.42 24.02 -7.47
N ALA A 87 -7.13 23.87 -7.74
CA ALA A 87 -6.21 25.00 -7.82
C ALA A 87 -6.56 25.90 -9.03
N SER A 88 -6.19 27.18 -8.87
CA SER A 88 -5.98 28.24 -9.87
C SER A 88 -7.22 29.07 -10.21
N SER A 89 -7.21 30.40 -10.28
CA SER A 89 -6.24 31.44 -9.95
C SER A 89 -6.92 32.79 -10.22
N THR A 90 -6.77 33.71 -9.26
CA THR A 90 -6.57 35.17 -9.41
C THR A 90 -7.63 36.08 -10.07
N THR A 91 -7.92 37.11 -9.28
CA THR A 91 -8.74 38.33 -9.40
C THR A 91 -8.23 39.38 -10.41
N ALA A 92 -9.15 40.30 -10.77
CA ALA A 92 -8.97 41.71 -11.18
C ALA A 92 -8.56 41.95 -12.66
N SER A 93 -9.13 42.88 -13.43
CA SER A 93 -9.93 44.10 -13.17
C SER A 93 -10.91 44.35 -14.31
#